data_AF-A0A5N6YYP8-F1
#
_entry.id   AF-A0A5N6YYP8-F1
#
_cell.length_a   1.000
_cell.length_b   1.000
_cell.length_c   1.000
_cell.angle_alpha   90.00
_cell.angle_beta   90.00
_cell.angle_gamma   90.00
#
_symmetry.space_group_name_H-M   'P 1'
#
loop_
_entity.id
_entity.type
_entity.pdbx_description
1 polymer ?
#
loop_
_entity_poly.entity_id
_entity_poly.type
_entity_poly.pdbx_seq_one_letter_code
_entity_poly.pdbx_strand_id
1 'polypeptide(L)'
;MRLLFEMAKKGWEADSDADSDAESGEERTVLRNFDDGDSDDDEDEIELVKLASDMRKAAACTRVRYRHPRLRLVVPKIEEGVSREIHDLLKVIRSYGITVECGESALFSDVGGEKGHSTIAHEHLHHLLPTPFKSFSPTLNVDCTLLLALVSDLSHLKNIAPSPAYHRAIIRQLEFESERPLLTTELWPAMDDHDLVCTEEAAKRMREIVDTIGTDTEKRRTQILLGDPPFDSRGTNLVIQAFQELSDYEIPSQLKMPIKTVEAKSVIDSGIGQGKLPAVSHKVAEILSDINHSVFFYGWVTGITTISSNRTVVKQIETIVEEKRNGDEDLEGPQIWVCDTARSLIGKEKGRKN
;
A
#
# COMPACT_ATOMS: atom_id res chain seq x y z
N MET A 1 34.85 8.00 -12.78
CA MET A 1 35.62 9.24 -12.52
C MET A 1 35.02 10.14 -11.44
N ARG A 2 33.72 10.47 -11.41
CA ARG A 2 33.15 11.37 -10.37
C ARG A 2 33.22 10.79 -8.94
N LEU A 3 32.85 9.53 -8.74
CA LEU A 3 32.87 8.88 -7.42
C LEU A 3 34.29 8.73 -6.86
N LEU A 4 35.25 8.32 -7.70
CA LEU A 4 36.66 8.26 -7.33
C LEU A 4 37.25 9.65 -7.03
N PHE A 5 36.80 10.69 -7.73
CA PHE A 5 37.18 12.07 -7.43
C PHE A 5 36.62 12.53 -6.09
N GLU A 6 35.39 12.14 -5.75
CA GLU A 6 34.79 12.42 -4.45
C GLU A 6 35.52 11.68 -3.32
N MET A 7 35.80 10.38 -3.50
CA MET A 7 36.64 9.58 -2.60
C MET A 7 37.98 10.26 -2.33
N ALA A 8 38.67 10.71 -3.37
CA ALA A 8 39.95 11.39 -3.24
C ALA A 8 39.83 12.77 -2.57
N LYS A 9 38.75 13.53 -2.87
CA LYS A 9 38.49 14.84 -2.26
C LYS A 9 38.21 14.74 -0.76
N LYS A 10 37.53 13.67 -0.34
CA LYS A 10 37.16 13.41 1.05
C LYS A 10 38.19 12.57 1.82
N GLY A 11 39.33 12.23 1.21
CA GLY A 11 40.37 11.46 1.88
C GLY A 11 39.93 10.05 2.31
N TRP A 12 39.07 9.41 1.52
CA TRP A 12 38.55 8.07 1.84
C TRP A 12 39.66 7.02 1.83
N GLU A 13 40.06 6.57 3.01
CA GLU A 13 40.88 5.37 3.23
C GLU A 13 39.97 4.33 3.90
N ALA A 14 39.73 3.20 3.24
CA ALA A 14 38.97 2.12 3.87
C ALA A 14 39.82 1.58 5.02
N ASP A 15 39.38 1.76 6.27
CA ASP A 15 40.03 1.18 7.46
C ASP A 15 40.14 -0.34 7.28
N SER A 16 41.27 -0.76 6.72
CA SER A 16 41.56 -2.15 6.39
C SER A 16 42.78 -2.63 7.17
N ASP A 17 42.81 -2.41 8.48
CA ASP A 17 43.86 -2.96 9.34
C ASP A 17 43.25 -3.77 10.50
N ALA A 18 42.85 -4.99 10.16
CA ALA A 18 42.74 -6.10 11.09
C ALA A 18 43.55 -7.28 10.53
N ASP A 19 44.87 -7.16 10.57
CA ASP A 19 45.80 -8.15 11.17
C ASP A 19 47.26 -7.96 10.72
N SER A 20 48.14 -8.22 11.69
CA SER A 20 49.57 -8.57 11.62
C SER A 20 50.66 -7.49 11.56
N ASP A 21 51.39 -7.49 12.68
CA ASP A 21 52.83 -7.30 12.84
C ASP A 21 53.36 -5.93 13.27
N ALA A 22 53.71 -5.92 14.57
CA ALA A 22 54.66 -5.02 15.19
C ALA A 22 55.99 -5.01 14.42
N GLU A 23 56.42 -3.84 13.96
CA GLU A 23 57.53 -3.07 14.55
C GLU A 23 57.86 -1.84 13.68
N SER A 24 57.98 -0.69 14.36
CA SER A 24 58.93 0.41 14.07
C SER A 24 58.82 1.18 12.74
N GLY A 25 58.30 2.42 12.82
CA GLY A 25 58.89 3.56 12.10
C GLY A 25 57.91 4.60 11.54
N GLU A 26 57.84 5.75 12.22
CA GLU A 26 57.20 7.03 11.82
C GLU A 26 55.69 7.17 12.05
N GLU A 27 55.35 7.45 13.32
CA GLU A 27 54.08 8.05 13.75
C GLU A 27 53.81 9.36 12.98
N ARG A 28 52.83 9.33 12.06
CA ARG A 28 52.03 10.51 11.78
C ARG A 28 50.85 10.51 12.75
N THR A 29 51.01 11.26 13.84
CA THR A 29 49.97 11.50 14.84
C THR A 29 48.74 12.16 14.21
N VAL A 30 47.69 11.38 13.96
CA VAL A 30 46.33 11.94 13.81
C VAL A 30 45.74 12.03 15.21
N LEU A 31 45.42 13.25 15.63
CA LEU A 31 44.85 13.56 16.94
C LEU A 31 43.49 12.86 17.10
N ARG A 32 43.45 11.79 17.88
CA ARG A 32 42.22 11.25 18.46
C ARG A 32 41.69 12.24 19.51
N ASN A 33 40.69 13.02 19.15
CA ASN A 33 39.83 13.66 20.14
C ASN A 33 38.69 12.70 20.46
N PHE A 34 38.75 12.09 21.65
CA PHE A 34 37.57 11.61 22.35
C PHE A 34 36.86 12.83 22.92
N ASP A 35 35.73 13.24 22.35
CA ASP A 35 34.71 13.99 23.08
C ASP A 35 33.31 13.62 22.59
N ASP A 36 32.42 13.49 23.55
CA ASP A 36 31.09 12.90 23.46
C ASP A 36 30.07 14.03 23.24
N GLY A 37 29.56 14.19 22.01
CA GLY A 37 28.50 15.15 21.70
C GLY A 37 28.45 15.63 20.25
N ASP A 38 27.38 15.27 19.54
CA ASP A 38 26.96 15.73 18.20
C ASP A 38 28.04 15.73 17.09
N SER A 39 28.05 14.64 16.33
CA SER A 39 28.93 14.29 15.23
C SER A 39 29.03 15.38 14.13
N ASP A 40 30.15 16.11 14.13
CA ASP A 40 30.76 16.78 12.97
C ASP A 40 31.53 15.78 12.05
N ASP A 41 31.46 14.47 12.32
CA ASP A 41 32.10 13.37 11.55
C ASP A 41 31.44 13.14 10.17
N ASP A 42 30.36 13.86 9.90
CA ASP A 42 29.49 13.72 8.73
C ASP A 42 29.98 14.49 7.48
N GLU A 43 31.03 15.31 7.60
CA GLU A 43 31.56 16.15 6.50
C GLU A 43 32.47 15.35 5.54
N ASP A 44 33.20 14.36 6.08
CA ASP A 44 34.18 13.54 5.37
C ASP A 44 33.61 12.23 4.79
N GLU A 45 32.36 11.86 5.11
CA GLU A 45 31.73 10.68 4.52
C GLU A 45 31.33 10.89 3.06
N ILE A 46 31.55 9.89 2.21
CA ILE A 46 31.07 9.88 0.81
C ILE A 46 29.54 10.02 0.80
N GLU A 47 28.99 10.90 -0.06
CA GLU A 47 27.56 11.23 -0.09
C GLU A 47 26.67 9.98 -0.21
N LEU A 48 27.13 8.97 -0.95
CA LEU A 48 26.42 7.72 -1.13
C LEU A 48 26.35 6.86 0.16
N VAL A 49 27.40 6.89 0.99
CA VAL A 49 27.43 6.21 2.29
C VAL A 49 26.50 6.91 3.27
N LYS A 50 26.58 8.25 3.31
CA LYS A 50 25.70 9.08 4.11
C LYS A 50 24.22 8.83 3.78
N LEU A 51 23.87 8.84 2.50
CA LEU A 51 22.51 8.52 2.04
C LEU A 51 22.08 7.11 2.47
N ALA A 52 22.97 6.12 2.33
CA ALA A 52 22.69 4.75 2.75
C ALA A 52 22.44 4.64 4.27
N SER A 53 23.26 5.31 5.08
CA SER A 53 23.10 5.41 6.53
C SER A 53 21.79 6.08 6.91
N ASP A 54 21.46 7.22 6.29
CA ASP A 54 20.22 7.96 6.54
C ASP A 54 18.97 7.15 6.15
N MET A 55 19.01 6.46 4.99
CA MET A 55 17.94 5.57 4.58
C MET A 55 17.75 4.41 5.56
N ARG A 56 18.85 3.85 6.11
CA ARG A 56 18.79 2.80 7.13
C ARG A 56 18.18 3.29 8.43
N LYS A 57 18.58 4.47 8.91
CA LYS A 57 17.99 5.12 10.09
C LYS A 57 16.49 5.37 9.88
N ALA A 58 16.11 5.94 8.73
CA ALA A 58 14.72 6.21 8.39
C ALA A 58 13.88 4.92 8.31
N ALA A 59 14.41 3.85 7.69
CA ALA A 59 13.75 2.56 7.61
C ALA A 59 13.58 1.89 8.97
N ALA A 60 14.54 2.07 9.89
CA ALA A 60 14.46 1.56 11.26
C ALA A 60 13.44 2.34 12.11
N CYS A 61 13.19 3.62 11.82
CA CYS A 61 12.21 4.44 12.53
C CYS A 61 10.81 4.43 11.92
N THR A 62 10.65 3.82 10.73
CA THR A 62 9.38 3.83 9.99
C THR A 62 8.87 2.41 9.81
N ARG A 63 7.57 2.21 10.00
CA ARG A 63 6.88 0.97 9.59
C ARG A 63 5.86 1.26 8.51
N VAL A 64 5.81 0.36 7.52
CA VAL A 64 4.81 0.36 6.46
C VAL A 64 4.11 -0.99 6.54
N ARG A 65 2.80 -0.98 6.81
CA ARG A 65 2.02 -2.20 7.06
C ARG A 65 2.69 -3.09 8.12
N TYR A 66 2.99 -2.49 9.28
CA TYR A 66 3.59 -3.16 10.44
C TYR A 66 5.02 -3.70 10.25
N ARG A 67 5.67 -3.46 9.10
CA ARG A 67 7.03 -3.94 8.81
C ARG A 67 7.99 -2.80 8.48
N HIS A 68 9.26 -2.97 8.81
CA HIS A 68 10.31 -2.04 8.38
C HIS A 68 10.56 -2.14 6.88
N PRO A 69 10.66 -1.01 6.14
CA PRO A 69 11.03 -1.03 4.73
C PRO A 69 12.36 -1.75 4.49
N ARG A 70 12.40 -2.54 3.41
CA ARG A 70 13.65 -3.16 2.94
C ARG A 70 14.33 -2.20 1.96
N LEU A 71 15.64 -2.06 2.08
CA LEU A 71 16.42 -1.12 1.29
C LEU A 71 17.14 -1.84 0.15
N ARG A 72 16.96 -1.30 -1.06
CA ARG A 72 17.62 -1.76 -2.29
C ARG A 72 18.18 -0.56 -3.04
N LEU A 73 19.46 -0.61 -3.38
CA LEU A 73 20.18 0.39 -4.15
C LEU A 73 20.59 -0.21 -5.50
N VAL A 74 20.17 0.42 -6.59
CA VAL A 74 20.48 0.00 -7.96
C VAL A 74 21.41 1.02 -8.60
N VAL A 75 22.65 0.63 -8.90
CA VAL A 75 23.72 1.49 -9.42
C VAL A 75 24.24 0.95 -10.76
N PRO A 76 23.49 1.16 -11.86
CA PRO A 76 23.75 0.47 -13.14
C PRO A 76 25.03 0.93 -13.85
N LYS A 77 25.56 2.12 -13.50
CA LYS A 77 26.77 2.69 -14.08
C LYS A 77 28.05 2.36 -13.30
N ILE A 78 27.95 1.56 -12.25
CA ILE A 78 29.08 1.13 -11.42
C ILE A 78 29.22 -0.37 -11.60
N GLU A 79 30.37 -0.83 -12.08
CA GLU A 79 30.68 -2.26 -12.18
C GLU A 79 31.50 -2.70 -10.96
N GLU A 80 31.17 -3.89 -10.44
CA GLU A 80 31.95 -4.49 -9.36
C GLU A 80 33.32 -4.96 -9.86
N GLY A 81 34.34 -4.78 -9.03
CA GLY A 81 35.71 -5.23 -9.33
C GLY A 81 36.54 -4.28 -10.21
N VAL A 82 35.99 -3.13 -10.62
CA VAL A 82 36.74 -2.13 -11.42
C VAL A 82 37.79 -1.37 -10.59
N SER A 83 37.53 -1.16 -9.29
CA SER A 83 38.43 -0.45 -8.37
C SER A 83 38.27 -1.02 -6.96
N ARG A 84 39.37 -1.14 -6.20
CA ARG A 84 39.33 -1.61 -4.81
C ARG A 84 38.50 -0.66 -3.94
N GLU A 85 38.65 0.64 -4.15
CA GLU A 85 37.96 1.71 -3.43
C GLU A 85 36.44 1.64 -3.64
N ILE A 86 35.99 1.34 -4.86
CA ILE A 86 34.57 1.14 -5.18
C ILE A 86 34.06 -0.13 -4.50
N HIS A 87 34.84 -1.21 -4.49
CA HIS A 87 34.45 -2.44 -3.81
C HIS A 87 34.29 -2.23 -2.30
N ASP A 88 35.23 -1.53 -1.67
CA ASP A 88 35.19 -1.23 -0.23
C ASP A 88 34.00 -0.32 0.12
N LEU A 89 33.71 0.69 -0.70
CA LEU A 89 32.49 1.51 -0.58
C LEU A 89 31.20 0.66 -0.63
N LEU A 90 31.08 -0.22 -1.63
CA LEU A 90 29.90 -1.07 -1.78
C LEU A 90 29.77 -2.05 -0.59
N LYS A 91 30.90 -2.52 -0.05
CA LYS A 91 30.94 -3.35 1.15
C LYS A 91 30.44 -2.58 2.39
N VAL A 92 30.84 -1.32 2.55
CA VAL A 92 30.31 -0.44 3.62
C VAL A 92 28.80 -0.28 3.50
N ILE A 93 28.28 0.05 2.32
CA ILE A 93 26.83 0.20 2.09
C ILE A 93 26.08 -1.11 2.40
N ARG A 94 26.62 -2.26 2.00
CA ARG A 94 26.04 -3.58 2.29
C ARG A 94 26.06 -3.91 3.78
N SER A 95 27.04 -3.41 4.53
CA SER A 95 27.13 -3.61 5.97
C SER A 95 25.92 -3.04 6.73
N TYR A 96 25.25 -2.02 6.16
CA TYR A 96 23.98 -1.48 6.67
C TYR A 96 22.76 -2.39 6.38
N GLY A 97 22.95 -3.55 5.74
CA GLY A 97 21.87 -4.45 5.36
C GLY A 97 21.11 -4.03 4.10
N ILE A 98 21.71 -3.17 3.28
CA ILE A 98 21.15 -2.71 2.00
C ILE A 98 21.55 -3.67 0.90
N THR A 99 20.56 -4.09 0.10
CA THR A 99 20.84 -4.88 -1.12
C THR A 99 21.37 -3.95 -2.20
N VAL A 100 22.58 -4.18 -2.69
CA VAL A 100 23.22 -3.33 -3.71
C VAL A 100 23.45 -4.12 -4.99
N GLU A 101 22.90 -3.62 -6.09
CA GLU A 101 23.00 -4.21 -7.43
C GLU A 101 23.74 -3.27 -8.38
N CYS A 102 24.76 -3.81 -9.04
CA CYS A 102 25.73 -3.08 -9.86
C CYS A 102 25.74 -3.54 -11.32
N GLY A 103 26.25 -2.67 -12.20
CA GLY A 103 26.46 -2.91 -13.62
C GLY A 103 25.18 -2.88 -14.45
N GLU A 104 25.33 -2.99 -15.77
CA GLU A 104 24.16 -3.10 -16.66
C GLU A 104 23.32 -4.34 -16.33
N SER A 105 23.94 -5.40 -15.81
CA SER A 105 23.25 -6.58 -15.27
C SER A 105 22.29 -6.30 -14.11
N ALA A 106 22.44 -5.20 -13.36
CA ALA A 106 21.45 -4.76 -12.37
C ALA A 106 20.10 -4.35 -13.02
N LEU A 107 20.11 -4.07 -14.32
CA LEU A 107 18.91 -3.85 -15.13
C LEU A 107 18.41 -5.15 -15.78
N PHE A 108 19.21 -6.22 -15.75
CA PHE A 108 18.98 -7.48 -16.47
C PHE A 108 19.38 -8.68 -15.60
N SER A 109 18.68 -8.94 -14.49
CA SER A 109 18.91 -10.20 -13.77
C SER A 109 18.20 -11.34 -14.49
N ASP A 110 18.97 -12.36 -14.82
CA ASP A 110 18.62 -13.50 -15.68
C ASP A 110 17.67 -14.48 -14.94
N VAL A 111 16.41 -14.54 -15.37
CA VAL A 111 15.60 -15.77 -15.21
C VAL A 111 15.70 -16.52 -16.53
N GLY A 112 16.73 -17.36 -16.63
CA GLY A 112 16.81 -18.42 -17.61
C GLY A 112 16.90 -17.98 -19.06
N GLY A 113 18.09 -17.56 -19.48
CA GLY A 113 18.71 -18.04 -20.71
C GLY A 113 17.86 -18.01 -21.97
N GLU A 114 17.66 -16.82 -22.53
CA GLU A 114 17.61 -16.62 -23.99
C GLU A 114 17.85 -15.14 -24.30
N LYS A 115 18.81 -14.86 -25.19
CA LYS A 115 19.26 -13.52 -25.57
C LYS A 115 18.18 -12.78 -26.39
N GLY A 116 17.19 -12.22 -25.70
CA GLY A 116 16.22 -11.27 -26.24
C GLY A 116 16.48 -9.87 -25.71
N HIS A 117 17.15 -9.03 -26.49
CA HIS A 117 17.42 -7.64 -26.13
C HIS A 117 16.14 -6.79 -26.19
N SER A 118 15.92 -5.98 -25.13
CA SER A 118 15.02 -4.81 -24.99
C SER A 118 13.74 -4.92 -24.13
N THR A 119 13.23 -6.09 -23.75
CA THR A 119 12.04 -6.19 -22.86
C THR A 119 12.36 -6.39 -21.38
N ILE A 120 13.54 -6.94 -21.07
CA ILE A 120 13.93 -7.37 -19.70
C ILE A 120 14.32 -6.21 -18.77
N ALA A 121 14.79 -5.08 -19.30
CA ALA A 121 15.11 -3.88 -18.50
C ALA A 121 13.87 -3.26 -17.83
N HIS A 122 12.71 -3.34 -18.49
CA HIS A 122 11.47 -2.75 -17.98
C HIS A 122 10.92 -3.54 -16.79
N GLU A 123 11.06 -4.87 -16.76
CA GLU A 123 10.54 -5.72 -15.69
C GLU A 123 11.30 -5.52 -14.36
N HIS A 124 12.61 -5.30 -14.40
CA HIS A 124 13.42 -5.10 -13.19
C HIS A 124 13.21 -3.73 -12.55
N LEU A 125 13.00 -2.69 -13.37
CA LEU A 125 12.68 -1.33 -12.90
C LEU A 125 11.24 -1.24 -12.38
N HIS A 126 10.33 -2.11 -12.82
CA HIS A 126 8.97 -2.20 -12.25
C HIS A 126 8.98 -2.50 -10.75
N HIS A 127 9.99 -3.19 -10.24
CA HIS A 127 10.17 -3.41 -8.80
C HIS A 127 10.68 -2.18 -8.02
N LEU A 128 11.09 -1.12 -8.71
CA LEU A 128 11.42 0.19 -8.09
C LEU A 128 10.19 1.09 -7.99
N LEU A 129 9.11 0.77 -8.71
CA LEU A 129 7.84 1.46 -8.57
C LEU A 129 7.00 0.77 -7.48
N PRO A 130 6.28 1.52 -6.65
CA PRO A 130 5.30 0.93 -5.75
C PRO A 130 4.29 0.11 -6.57
N THR A 131 4.20 -1.18 -6.31
CA THR A 131 3.11 -2.03 -6.81
C THR A 131 2.04 -2.11 -5.73
N PRO A 132 1.06 -1.18 -5.69
CA PRO A 132 0.15 -1.04 -4.55
C PRO A 132 -0.63 -2.33 -4.25
N PHE A 133 -0.86 -3.15 -5.29
CA PHE A 133 -1.71 -4.35 -5.27
C PHE A 133 -0.93 -5.67 -5.12
N LYS A 134 0.41 -5.67 -5.14
CA LYS A 134 1.20 -6.93 -5.16
C LYS A 134 0.93 -7.86 -3.97
N SER A 135 0.55 -7.30 -2.82
CA SER A 135 0.26 -8.09 -1.63
C SER A 135 -1.21 -8.49 -1.51
N PHE A 136 -2.07 -8.11 -2.45
CA PHE A 136 -3.49 -8.40 -2.35
C PHE A 136 -3.73 -9.90 -2.32
N SER A 137 -4.61 -10.33 -1.42
CA SER A 137 -5.06 -11.71 -1.36
C SER A 137 -5.94 -12.03 -2.57
N PRO A 138 -6.04 -13.31 -3.01
CA PRO A 138 -6.89 -13.70 -4.14
C PRO A 138 -8.36 -13.29 -3.97
N THR A 139 -8.83 -13.23 -2.73
CA THR A 139 -10.12 -12.67 -2.34
C THR A 139 -9.90 -11.35 -1.61
N LEU A 140 -10.72 -10.34 -1.84
CA LEU A 140 -10.69 -9.05 -1.16
C LEU A 140 -11.98 -8.85 -0.36
N ASN A 141 -11.82 -8.37 0.87
CA ASN A 141 -12.93 -7.95 1.72
C ASN A 141 -13.20 -6.46 1.53
N VAL A 142 -14.38 -6.12 1.03
CA VAL A 142 -14.76 -4.76 0.64
C VAL A 142 -15.50 -4.08 1.78
N ASP A 143 -14.89 -3.02 2.34
CA ASP A 143 -15.52 -2.19 3.37
C ASP A 143 -16.70 -1.38 2.81
N CYS A 144 -17.63 -1.02 3.69
CA CYS A 144 -18.82 -0.23 3.36
C CYS A 144 -18.46 1.12 2.69
N THR A 145 -17.33 1.74 3.04
CA THR A 145 -16.91 3.00 2.40
C THR A 145 -16.54 2.83 0.92
N LEU A 146 -16.00 1.68 0.53
CA LEU A 146 -15.74 1.36 -0.87
C LEU A 146 -16.98 0.83 -1.59
N LEU A 147 -17.88 0.12 -0.91
CA LEU A 147 -19.20 -0.19 -1.47
C LEU A 147 -19.92 1.10 -1.89
N LEU A 148 -19.85 2.17 -1.07
CA LEU A 148 -20.39 3.49 -1.43
C LEU A 148 -19.72 4.09 -2.67
N ALA A 149 -18.40 3.98 -2.79
CA ALA A 149 -17.68 4.48 -3.96
C ALA A 149 -18.08 3.72 -5.24
N LEU A 150 -18.19 2.39 -5.14
CA LEU A 150 -18.61 1.50 -6.24
C LEU A 150 -20.05 1.70 -6.68
N VAL A 151 -20.87 2.42 -5.92
CA VAL A 151 -22.25 2.74 -6.32
C VAL A 151 -22.56 4.23 -6.21
N SER A 152 -21.58 5.11 -6.18
CA SER A 152 -21.86 6.53 -6.20
C SER A 152 -22.09 7.00 -7.64
N ASP A 153 -23.13 7.78 -7.90
CA ASP A 153 -23.28 8.47 -9.20
C ASP A 153 -22.02 9.31 -9.51
N LEU A 154 -21.39 9.89 -8.48
CA LEU A 154 -20.15 10.66 -8.62
C LEU A 154 -19.00 9.85 -9.21
N SER A 155 -19.01 8.52 -9.03
CA SER A 155 -17.93 7.66 -9.53
C SER A 155 -18.24 7.11 -10.92
N HIS A 156 -19.52 7.08 -11.32
CA HIS A 156 -19.97 6.43 -12.55
C HIS A 156 -20.29 7.38 -13.70
N LEU A 157 -20.60 8.65 -13.41
CA LEU A 157 -21.05 9.62 -14.41
C LEU A 157 -19.96 10.66 -14.69
N LYS A 158 -19.64 10.89 -15.96
CA LYS A 158 -18.63 11.87 -16.39
C LYS A 158 -19.14 13.31 -16.25
N ASN A 159 -20.44 13.51 -16.48
CA ASN A 159 -21.04 14.84 -16.57
C ASN A 159 -22.16 15.00 -15.55
N ILE A 160 -21.81 15.43 -14.34
CA ILE A 160 -22.78 15.87 -13.34
C ILE A 160 -22.67 17.38 -13.22
N ALA A 161 -23.71 18.10 -13.61
CA ALA A 161 -23.74 19.54 -13.49
C ALA A 161 -23.67 19.96 -12.01
N PRO A 162 -22.71 20.81 -11.59
CA PRO A 162 -22.67 21.31 -10.23
C PRO A 162 -23.97 22.05 -9.89
N SER A 163 -24.66 21.61 -8.85
CA SER A 163 -25.86 22.28 -8.35
C SER A 163 -25.55 23.02 -7.04
N PRO A 164 -26.03 24.26 -6.85
CA PRO A 164 -25.95 24.95 -5.56
C PRO A 164 -26.67 24.20 -4.42
N ALA A 165 -27.56 23.27 -4.74
CA ALA A 165 -28.24 22.42 -3.77
C ALA A 165 -27.33 21.32 -3.21
N TYR A 166 -26.20 21.02 -3.87
CA TYR A 166 -25.26 20.01 -3.41
C TYR A 166 -24.41 20.54 -2.26
N HIS A 167 -24.10 19.64 -1.32
CA HIS A 167 -23.18 19.96 -0.25
C HIS A 167 -21.79 20.28 -0.82
N ARG A 168 -21.07 21.24 -0.23
CA ARG A 168 -19.74 21.68 -0.70
C ARG A 168 -18.74 20.52 -0.88
N ALA A 169 -18.86 19.46 -0.07
CA ALA A 169 -18.02 18.27 -0.20
C ALA A 169 -18.29 17.50 -1.51
N ILE A 170 -19.54 17.45 -1.98
CA ILE A 170 -19.92 16.80 -3.24
C ILE A 170 -19.37 17.61 -4.42
N ILE A 171 -19.48 18.94 -4.38
CA ILE A 171 -18.94 19.82 -5.44
C ILE A 171 -17.43 19.61 -5.59
N ARG A 172 -16.69 19.55 -4.47
CA ARG A 172 -15.26 19.23 -4.51
C ARG A 172 -14.99 17.83 -5.07
N GLN A 173 -15.79 16.82 -4.69
CA GLN A 173 -15.64 15.48 -5.24
C GLN A 173 -15.86 15.44 -6.76
N LEU A 174 -16.78 16.24 -7.30
CA LEU A 174 -16.99 16.38 -8.75
C LEU A 174 -15.77 17.00 -9.44
N GLU A 175 -15.17 18.04 -8.87
CA GLU A 175 -13.94 18.65 -9.38
C GLU A 175 -12.82 17.60 -9.44
N PHE A 176 -12.58 16.87 -8.35
CA PHE A 176 -11.57 15.81 -8.32
C PHE A 176 -11.87 14.66 -9.29
N GLU A 177 -13.11 14.22 -9.40
CA GLU A 177 -13.49 13.14 -10.34
C GLU A 177 -13.24 13.56 -11.79
N SER A 178 -13.48 14.83 -12.15
CA SER A 178 -13.26 15.33 -13.50
C SER A 178 -11.78 15.30 -13.93
N GLU A 179 -10.87 15.44 -12.97
CA GLU A 179 -9.42 15.37 -13.21
C GLU A 179 -8.89 13.93 -13.14
N ARG A 180 -9.38 13.15 -12.16
CA ARG A 180 -8.91 11.79 -11.90
C ARG A 180 -10.10 10.90 -11.50
N PRO A 181 -10.72 10.20 -12.48
CA PRO A 181 -11.86 9.33 -12.21
C PRO A 181 -11.49 8.17 -11.30
N LEU A 182 -12.22 8.01 -10.19
CA LEU A 182 -11.86 7.09 -9.12
C LEU A 182 -11.88 5.63 -9.57
N LEU A 183 -12.93 5.25 -10.32
CA LEU A 183 -13.14 3.87 -10.72
C LEU A 183 -12.01 3.38 -11.60
N THR A 184 -11.71 4.10 -12.68
CA THR A 184 -10.72 3.66 -13.67
C THR A 184 -9.28 3.81 -13.19
N THR A 185 -9.01 4.76 -12.28
CA THR A 185 -7.63 5.03 -11.82
C THR A 185 -7.23 4.24 -10.57
N GLU A 186 -8.17 3.92 -9.69
CA GLU A 186 -7.87 3.27 -8.40
C GLU A 186 -8.63 1.95 -8.22
N LEU A 187 -9.96 1.96 -8.32
CA LEU A 187 -10.76 0.80 -7.88
C LEU A 187 -10.70 -0.38 -8.85
N TRP A 188 -10.83 -0.14 -10.16
CA TRP A 188 -10.71 -1.21 -11.16
C TRP A 188 -9.33 -1.87 -11.10
N PRO A 189 -8.21 -1.14 -11.14
CA PRO A 189 -6.90 -1.77 -10.98
C PRO A 189 -6.71 -2.53 -9.66
N ALA A 190 -7.35 -2.07 -8.57
CA ALA A 190 -7.27 -2.74 -7.27
C ALA A 190 -8.10 -4.02 -7.18
N MET A 191 -9.21 -4.10 -7.92
CA MET A 191 -10.21 -5.17 -7.79
C MET A 191 -10.16 -6.18 -8.94
N ASP A 192 -9.46 -5.89 -10.03
CA ASP A 192 -9.39 -6.76 -11.20
C ASP A 192 -8.82 -8.14 -10.85
N ASP A 193 -9.41 -9.20 -11.40
CA ASP A 193 -9.04 -10.61 -11.16
C ASP A 193 -9.19 -11.12 -9.70
N HIS A 194 -9.64 -10.29 -8.76
CA HIS A 194 -9.88 -10.68 -7.38
C HIS A 194 -11.32 -11.12 -7.11
N ASP A 195 -11.49 -12.16 -6.29
CA ASP A 195 -12.82 -12.49 -5.74
C ASP A 195 -13.21 -11.43 -4.72
N LEU A 196 -14.46 -10.97 -4.76
CA LEU A 196 -14.92 -9.89 -3.89
C LEU A 196 -15.92 -10.42 -2.88
N VAL A 197 -15.68 -10.12 -1.61
CA VAL A 197 -16.60 -10.40 -0.50
C VAL A 197 -16.87 -9.15 0.31
N CYS A 198 -18.00 -9.08 0.99
CA CYS A 198 -18.25 -8.11 2.05
C CYS A 198 -19.08 -8.76 3.17
N THR A 199 -18.97 -8.24 4.39
CA THR A 199 -19.71 -8.80 5.52
C THR A 199 -21.21 -8.52 5.41
N GLU A 200 -22.04 -9.37 6.03
CA GLU A 200 -23.49 -9.16 6.11
C GLU A 200 -23.85 -7.79 6.70
N GLU A 201 -23.12 -7.35 7.72
CA GLU A 201 -23.30 -6.04 8.34
C GLU A 201 -22.97 -4.89 7.38
N ALA A 202 -21.89 -5.02 6.60
CA ALA A 202 -21.53 -4.04 5.58
C ALA A 202 -22.58 -3.99 4.46
N ALA A 203 -23.00 -5.14 3.95
CA ALA A 203 -24.04 -5.23 2.92
C ALA A 203 -25.39 -4.67 3.41
N LYS A 204 -25.79 -5.00 4.64
CA LYS A 204 -27.01 -4.47 5.27
C LYS A 204 -26.93 -2.96 5.41
N ARG A 205 -25.84 -2.44 5.97
CA ARG A 205 -25.65 -1.00 6.15
C ARG A 205 -25.65 -0.27 4.81
N MET A 206 -25.02 -0.86 3.80
CA MET A 206 -24.97 -0.32 2.47
C MET A 206 -26.38 -0.14 1.87
N ARG A 207 -27.22 -1.18 1.98
CA ARG A 207 -28.64 -1.11 1.57
C ARG A 207 -29.39 -0.02 2.33
N GLU A 208 -29.25 0.05 3.66
CA GLU A 208 -29.89 1.10 4.48
C GLU A 208 -29.51 2.53 4.04
N ILE A 209 -28.23 2.77 3.77
CA ILE A 209 -27.73 4.09 3.35
C ILE A 209 -28.35 4.46 2.00
N VAL A 210 -28.21 3.59 1.00
CA VAL A 210 -28.71 3.85 -0.36
C VAL A 210 -30.23 3.95 -0.38
N ASP A 211 -30.93 3.19 0.48
CA ASP A 211 -32.38 3.31 0.56
C ASP A 211 -32.86 4.64 1.11
N THR A 212 -32.13 5.17 2.08
CA THR A 212 -32.44 6.41 2.77
C THR A 212 -32.10 7.64 1.93
N ILE A 213 -30.90 7.67 1.33
CA ILE A 213 -30.38 8.88 0.68
C ILE A 213 -30.04 8.70 -0.80
N GLY A 214 -29.89 7.49 -1.31
CA GLY A 214 -29.43 7.25 -2.68
C GLY A 214 -30.44 7.63 -3.77
N THR A 215 -29.92 7.93 -4.96
CA THR A 215 -30.70 8.07 -6.20
C THR A 215 -31.20 6.71 -6.71
N ASP A 216 -32.08 6.71 -7.71
CA ASP A 216 -32.61 5.46 -8.28
C ASP A 216 -31.52 4.64 -9.00
N THR A 217 -30.54 5.31 -9.63
CA THR A 217 -29.36 4.67 -10.24
C THR A 217 -28.42 4.10 -9.20
N GLU A 218 -28.19 4.80 -8.08
CA GLU A 218 -27.38 4.31 -6.95
C GLU A 218 -28.02 3.07 -6.28
N LYS A 219 -29.35 3.09 -6.08
CA LYS A 219 -30.13 1.93 -5.64
C LYS A 219 -29.99 0.75 -6.58
N ARG A 220 -30.12 1.00 -7.90
CA ARG A 220 -30.04 -0.06 -8.90
C ARG A 220 -28.64 -0.67 -8.98
N ARG A 221 -27.58 0.15 -8.96
CA ARG A 221 -26.20 -0.35 -8.91
C ARG A 221 -25.93 -1.14 -7.63
N THR A 222 -26.50 -0.76 -6.49
CA THR A 222 -26.39 -1.53 -5.24
C THR A 222 -27.01 -2.91 -5.36
N GLN A 223 -28.20 -3.03 -5.96
CA GLN A 223 -28.86 -4.32 -6.20
C GLN A 223 -28.01 -5.23 -7.11
N ILE A 224 -27.41 -4.66 -8.15
CA ILE A 224 -26.54 -5.42 -9.06
C ILE A 224 -25.25 -5.83 -8.35
N LEU A 225 -24.60 -4.90 -7.64
CA LEU A 225 -23.32 -5.10 -6.97
C LEU A 225 -23.41 -6.16 -5.86
N LEU A 226 -24.47 -6.15 -5.06
CA LEU A 226 -24.68 -7.09 -3.96
C LEU A 226 -25.44 -8.36 -4.39
N GLY A 227 -25.78 -8.49 -5.67
CA GLY A 227 -26.44 -9.66 -6.21
C GLY A 227 -27.87 -9.85 -5.68
N ASP A 228 -28.62 -8.76 -5.45
CA ASP A 228 -30.02 -8.86 -5.06
C ASP A 228 -30.86 -9.44 -6.24
N PRO A 229 -31.98 -10.14 -5.99
CA PRO A 229 -32.83 -10.66 -7.06
C PRO A 229 -33.26 -9.56 -8.05
N PRO A 230 -33.17 -9.78 -9.38
CA PRO A 230 -32.94 -11.06 -10.07
C PRO A 230 -31.47 -11.27 -10.53
N PHE A 231 -30.48 -10.68 -9.85
CA PHE A 231 -29.07 -10.75 -10.23
C PHE A 231 -28.27 -11.85 -9.51
N ASP A 232 -28.77 -12.35 -8.38
CA ASP A 232 -28.24 -13.47 -7.59
C ASP A 232 -27.91 -14.73 -8.42
N SER A 233 -28.69 -14.97 -9.47
CA SER A 233 -28.71 -16.19 -10.27
C SER A 233 -28.22 -15.98 -11.70
N ARG A 234 -27.75 -14.78 -12.04
CA ARG A 234 -27.24 -14.46 -13.38
C ARG A 234 -25.75 -14.74 -13.49
N GLY A 235 -25.30 -15.12 -14.68
CA GLY A 235 -23.87 -15.25 -14.97
C GLY A 235 -23.18 -13.88 -14.92
N THR A 236 -21.91 -13.86 -14.50
CA THR A 236 -21.08 -12.64 -14.32
C THR A 236 -21.16 -11.68 -15.51
N ASN A 237 -21.11 -12.18 -16.75
CA ASN A 237 -21.20 -11.33 -17.95
C ASN A 237 -22.51 -10.53 -18.02
N LEU A 238 -23.64 -11.12 -17.63
CA LEU A 238 -24.95 -10.42 -17.63
C LEU A 238 -25.03 -9.39 -16.50
N VAL A 239 -24.38 -9.67 -15.37
CA VAL A 239 -24.30 -8.74 -14.24
C VAL A 239 -23.43 -7.54 -14.60
N ILE A 240 -22.26 -7.78 -15.21
CA ILE A 240 -21.38 -6.72 -15.73
C ILE A 240 -22.11 -5.88 -16.78
N GLN A 241 -22.82 -6.51 -17.73
CA GLN A 241 -23.59 -5.78 -18.74
C GLN A 241 -24.65 -4.88 -18.10
N ALA A 242 -25.43 -5.40 -17.15
CA ALA A 242 -26.43 -4.60 -16.43
C ALA A 242 -25.80 -3.45 -15.63
N PHE A 243 -24.59 -3.66 -15.09
CA PHE A 243 -23.86 -2.64 -14.37
C PHE A 243 -23.30 -1.56 -15.31
N GLN A 244 -22.81 -1.96 -16.50
CA GLN A 244 -22.30 -1.08 -17.54
C GLN A 244 -23.37 -0.12 -18.07
N GLU A 245 -24.63 -0.55 -18.16
CA GLU A 245 -25.76 0.31 -18.54
C GLU A 245 -25.97 1.51 -17.61
N LEU A 246 -25.40 1.48 -16.40
CA LEU A 246 -25.52 2.51 -15.37
C LEU A 246 -24.22 3.30 -15.16
N SER A 247 -23.24 3.18 -16.08
CA SER A 247 -21.96 3.88 -15.99
C SER A 247 -21.48 4.44 -17.33
N ASP A 248 -20.91 5.65 -17.29
CA ASP A 248 -20.22 6.28 -18.43
C ASP A 248 -18.77 5.77 -18.62
N TYR A 249 -18.26 5.02 -17.64
CA TYR A 249 -16.95 4.39 -17.67
C TYR A 249 -17.07 2.92 -18.04
N GLU A 250 -16.07 2.41 -18.75
CA GLU A 250 -16.00 0.98 -19.08
C GLU A 250 -15.76 0.16 -17.81
N ILE A 251 -16.58 -0.87 -17.63
CA ILE A 251 -16.48 -1.83 -16.52
C ILE A 251 -15.60 -3.00 -16.99
N PRO A 252 -14.52 -3.35 -16.25
CA PRO A 252 -13.66 -4.46 -16.63
C PRO A 252 -14.42 -5.78 -16.75
N SER A 253 -14.23 -6.50 -17.85
CA SER A 253 -14.93 -7.77 -18.11
C SER A 253 -14.53 -8.91 -17.15
N GLN A 254 -13.37 -8.81 -16.52
CA GLN A 254 -12.85 -9.77 -15.54
C GLN A 254 -13.15 -9.39 -14.08
N LEU A 255 -13.91 -8.30 -13.85
CA LEU A 255 -14.39 -7.96 -12.52
C LEU A 255 -15.36 -9.04 -12.01
N LYS A 256 -15.03 -9.68 -10.89
CA LYS A 256 -15.84 -10.75 -10.32
C LYS A 256 -17.05 -10.19 -9.56
N MET A 257 -18.15 -9.98 -10.29
CA MET A 257 -19.45 -9.56 -9.76
C MET A 257 -20.51 -10.67 -9.82
N PRO A 258 -21.49 -10.69 -8.90
CA PRO A 258 -21.68 -9.77 -7.76
C PRO A 258 -20.71 -10.02 -6.59
N ILE A 259 -20.57 -9.03 -5.70
CA ILE A 259 -19.81 -9.16 -4.45
C ILE A 259 -20.56 -10.12 -3.53
N LYS A 260 -19.87 -11.16 -3.05
CA LYS A 260 -20.48 -12.19 -2.20
C LYS A 260 -20.60 -11.68 -0.77
N THR A 261 -21.80 -11.77 -0.21
CA THR A 261 -21.99 -11.47 1.21
C THR A 261 -21.57 -12.66 2.07
N VAL A 262 -20.85 -12.41 3.17
CA VAL A 262 -20.35 -13.44 4.10
C VAL A 262 -20.78 -13.17 5.54
N GLU A 263 -21.13 -14.21 6.27
CA GLU A 263 -21.43 -14.14 7.71
C GLU A 263 -20.12 -13.97 8.49
N ALA A 264 -19.93 -12.82 9.14
CA ALA A 264 -18.67 -12.47 9.76
C ALA A 264 -18.57 -12.92 11.22
N LYS A 265 -19.69 -12.90 11.96
CA LYS A 265 -19.67 -13.03 13.43
C LYS A 265 -19.18 -14.40 13.87
N SER A 266 -19.71 -15.48 13.31
CA SER A 266 -19.29 -16.84 13.68
C SER A 266 -17.83 -17.11 13.34
N VAL A 267 -17.35 -16.55 12.21
CA VAL A 267 -15.96 -16.67 11.76
C VAL A 267 -15.03 -15.93 12.73
N ILE A 268 -15.39 -14.70 13.13
CA ILE A 268 -14.61 -13.90 14.08
C ILE A 268 -14.57 -14.58 15.45
N ASP A 269 -15.72 -14.98 15.99
CA ASP A 269 -15.83 -15.63 17.30
C ASP A 269 -15.00 -16.94 17.33
N SER A 270 -15.10 -17.76 16.29
CA SER A 270 -14.30 -18.98 16.15
C SER A 270 -12.81 -18.67 16.00
N GLY A 271 -12.44 -17.61 15.28
CA GLY A 271 -11.05 -17.21 15.09
C GLY A 271 -10.39 -16.73 16.38
N ILE A 272 -11.12 -15.96 17.18
CA ILE A 272 -10.70 -15.52 18.52
C ILE A 272 -10.54 -16.75 19.43
N GLY A 273 -11.52 -17.64 19.46
CA GLY A 273 -11.46 -18.87 20.28
C GLY A 273 -10.30 -19.81 19.90
N GLN A 274 -9.85 -19.77 18.65
CA GLN A 274 -8.70 -20.54 18.15
C GLN A 274 -7.36 -19.80 18.31
N GLY A 275 -7.34 -18.58 18.85
CA GLY A 275 -6.12 -17.79 19.03
C GLY A 275 -5.49 -17.32 17.71
N LYS A 276 -6.29 -17.14 16.64
CA LYS A 276 -5.78 -16.67 15.34
C LYS A 276 -5.38 -15.19 15.33
N LEU A 277 -5.87 -14.42 16.31
CA LEU A 277 -5.56 -13.00 16.44
C LEU A 277 -4.57 -12.76 17.58
N PRO A 278 -3.67 -11.78 17.43
CA PRO A 278 -2.78 -11.39 18.52
C PRO A 278 -3.55 -10.78 19.68
N ALA A 279 -2.97 -10.79 20.88
CA ALA A 279 -3.62 -10.30 22.10
C ALA A 279 -4.07 -8.83 22.00
N VAL A 280 -3.35 -8.01 21.22
CA VAL A 280 -3.69 -6.60 20.95
C VAL A 280 -5.05 -6.41 20.27
N SER A 281 -5.56 -7.42 19.57
CA SER A 281 -6.87 -7.36 18.91
C SER A 281 -7.99 -6.98 19.86
N HIS A 282 -7.95 -7.41 21.13
CA HIS A 282 -8.95 -7.00 22.13
C HIS A 282 -9.01 -5.48 22.33
N LYS A 283 -7.86 -4.79 22.27
CA LYS A 283 -7.80 -3.32 22.37
C LYS A 283 -8.28 -2.62 21.12
N VAL A 284 -8.03 -3.22 19.97
CA VAL A 284 -8.61 -2.74 18.72
C VAL A 284 -10.14 -2.88 18.74
N ALA A 285 -10.67 -4.01 19.24
CA ALA A 285 -12.11 -4.24 19.30
C ALA A 285 -12.86 -3.17 20.14
N GLU A 286 -12.26 -2.68 21.23
CA GLU A 286 -12.87 -1.69 22.13
C GLU A 286 -13.22 -0.35 21.45
N ILE A 287 -12.55 0.00 20.34
CA ILE A 287 -12.74 1.31 19.66
C ILE A 287 -13.62 1.24 18.40
N LEU A 288 -13.88 0.02 17.90
CA LEU A 288 -14.57 -0.15 16.63
C LEU A 288 -16.09 -0.17 16.83
N SER A 289 -16.82 0.50 15.94
CA SER A 289 -18.26 0.26 15.81
C SER A 289 -18.53 -1.14 15.27
N ASP A 290 -19.74 -1.66 15.48
CA ASP A 290 -20.13 -3.01 15.05
C ASP A 290 -19.81 -3.30 13.57
N ILE A 291 -20.05 -2.33 12.68
CA ILE A 291 -19.74 -2.48 11.26
C ILE A 291 -18.24 -2.55 11.00
N ASN A 292 -17.45 -1.66 11.58
CA ASN A 292 -16.00 -1.64 11.40
C ASN A 292 -15.39 -2.89 12.03
N HIS A 293 -15.91 -3.33 13.19
CA HIS A 293 -15.52 -4.57 13.83
C HIS A 293 -15.76 -5.75 12.87
N SER A 294 -16.98 -5.89 12.32
CA SER A 294 -17.29 -6.98 11.37
C SER A 294 -16.31 -7.02 10.19
N VAL A 295 -16.07 -5.88 9.54
CA VAL A 295 -15.26 -5.81 8.33
C VAL A 295 -13.78 -6.05 8.63
N PHE A 296 -13.19 -5.28 9.55
CA PHE A 296 -11.74 -5.34 9.79
C PHE A 296 -11.34 -6.63 10.52
N PHE A 297 -12.15 -7.15 11.46
CA PHE A 297 -11.83 -8.42 12.13
C PHE A 297 -12.05 -9.62 11.22
N TYR A 298 -13.05 -9.58 10.32
CA TYR A 298 -13.22 -10.65 9.33
C TYR A 298 -11.96 -10.76 8.46
N GLY A 299 -11.47 -9.64 7.92
CA GLY A 299 -10.21 -9.62 7.17
C GLY A 299 -9.02 -10.10 7.99
N TRP A 300 -8.92 -9.66 9.25
CA TRP A 300 -7.81 -10.05 10.14
C TRP A 300 -7.79 -11.55 10.44
N VAL A 301 -8.92 -12.14 10.84
CA VAL A 301 -9.03 -13.55 11.21
C VAL A 301 -8.81 -14.48 10.01
N THR A 302 -9.24 -14.06 8.83
CA THR A 302 -9.18 -14.86 7.60
C THR A 302 -7.87 -14.67 6.83
N GLY A 303 -7.05 -13.69 7.20
CA GLY A 303 -5.84 -13.33 6.45
C GLY A 303 -6.16 -12.71 5.08
N ILE A 304 -7.37 -12.16 4.91
CA ILE A 304 -7.83 -11.52 3.68
C ILE A 304 -7.53 -10.02 3.75
N THR A 305 -7.01 -9.48 2.65
CA THR A 305 -6.83 -8.04 2.45
C THR A 305 -8.17 -7.35 2.47
N THR A 306 -8.34 -6.41 3.38
CA THR A 306 -9.50 -5.52 3.43
C THR A 306 -9.21 -4.25 2.63
N ILE A 307 -10.10 -3.87 1.73
CA ILE A 307 -10.01 -2.62 0.98
C ILE A 307 -11.01 -1.61 1.58
N SER A 308 -10.56 -0.39 1.88
CA SER A 308 -11.40 0.64 2.53
C SER A 308 -10.95 2.06 2.16
N SER A 309 -11.86 3.04 2.21
CA SER A 309 -11.52 4.48 2.20
C SER A 309 -11.57 5.11 3.60
N ASN A 310 -11.80 4.33 4.65
CA ASN A 310 -11.94 4.81 6.03
C ASN A 310 -10.58 5.02 6.72
N ARG A 311 -9.83 6.02 6.25
CA ARG A 311 -8.48 6.32 6.74
C ARG A 311 -8.39 6.49 8.26
N THR A 312 -9.41 7.07 8.87
CA THR A 312 -9.43 7.35 10.31
C THR A 312 -9.39 6.06 11.11
N VAL A 313 -10.26 5.09 10.78
CA VAL A 313 -10.31 3.82 11.48
C VAL A 313 -9.05 3.00 11.23
N VAL A 314 -8.56 2.98 9.99
CA VAL A 314 -7.31 2.26 9.68
C VAL A 314 -6.14 2.81 10.48
N LYS A 315 -5.97 4.13 10.55
CA LYS A 315 -4.93 4.76 11.38
C LYS A 315 -5.08 4.46 12.86
N GLN A 316 -6.30 4.43 13.38
CA GLN A 316 -6.54 4.08 14.78
C GLN A 316 -6.14 2.62 15.07
N ILE A 317 -6.45 1.68 14.17
CA ILE A 317 -6.01 0.29 14.27
C ILE A 317 -4.47 0.24 14.27
N GLU A 318 -3.83 0.91 13.31
CA GLU A 318 -2.37 0.96 13.19
C GLU A 318 -1.71 1.52 14.45
N THR A 319 -2.18 2.67 14.96
CA THR A 319 -1.68 3.28 16.19
C THR A 319 -1.80 2.34 17.38
N ILE A 320 -2.93 1.67 17.57
CA ILE A 320 -3.12 0.75 18.70
C ILE A 320 -2.16 -0.45 18.61
N VAL A 321 -1.99 -1.02 17.42
CA VAL A 321 -1.06 -2.13 17.20
C VAL A 321 0.37 -1.71 17.50
N GLU A 322 0.81 -0.55 17.02
CA GLU A 322 2.17 -0.04 17.28
C GLU A 322 2.39 0.33 18.75
N GLU A 323 1.44 1.01 19.40
CA GLU A 323 1.54 1.38 20.82
C GLU A 323 1.61 0.18 21.76
N LYS A 324 1.07 -0.97 21.35
CA LYS A 324 1.04 -2.21 22.13
C LYS A 324 2.05 -3.26 21.65
N ARG A 325 2.93 -2.90 20.73
CA ARG A 325 3.97 -3.79 20.18
C ARG A 325 4.92 -4.32 21.25
N ASN A 326 5.28 -3.50 22.23
CA ASN A 326 6.15 -3.91 23.36
C ASN A 326 7.44 -4.66 22.95
N GLY A 327 8.02 -4.30 21.80
CA GLY A 327 9.24 -4.94 21.27
C GLY A 327 9.01 -6.22 20.44
N ASP A 328 7.77 -6.63 20.21
CA ASP A 328 7.43 -7.73 19.31
C ASP A 328 7.52 -7.27 17.84
N GLU A 329 8.67 -7.51 17.20
CA GLU A 329 8.89 -7.14 15.79
C GLU A 329 8.03 -7.95 14.82
N ASP A 330 7.51 -9.11 15.23
CA ASP A 330 6.67 -9.98 14.41
C ASP A 330 5.18 -9.66 14.56
N LEU A 331 4.81 -8.72 15.45
CA LEU A 331 3.42 -8.30 15.61
C LEU A 331 2.89 -7.60 14.35
N GLU A 332 1.87 -8.19 13.75
CA GLU A 332 1.17 -7.65 12.58
C GLU A 332 -0.30 -7.39 12.88
N GLY A 333 -0.78 -6.24 12.41
CA GLY A 333 -2.21 -5.92 12.38
C GLY A 333 -2.89 -6.50 11.14
N PRO A 334 -4.18 -6.17 10.93
CA PRO A 334 -4.91 -6.61 9.75
C PRO A 334 -4.29 -6.02 8.47
N GLN A 335 -4.25 -6.81 7.41
CA GLN A 335 -3.84 -6.32 6.10
C GLN A 335 -4.93 -5.45 5.48
N ILE A 336 -4.69 -4.15 5.43
CA ILE A 336 -5.64 -3.17 4.90
C ILE A 336 -4.99 -2.36 3.78
N TRP A 337 -5.67 -2.26 2.64
CA TRP A 337 -5.37 -1.26 1.62
C TRP A 337 -6.34 -0.11 1.74
N VAL A 338 -5.78 1.10 1.78
CA VAL A 338 -6.52 2.34 1.93
C VAL A 338 -6.63 3.00 0.56
N CYS A 339 -7.85 3.05 0.03
CA CYS A 339 -8.17 3.94 -1.06
C CYS A 339 -8.11 5.38 -0.53
N ASP A 340 -7.27 6.19 -1.15
CA ASP A 340 -7.07 7.56 -0.74
C ASP A 340 -8.33 8.42 -0.88
N THR A 341 -9.25 7.98 -1.71
CA THR A 341 -10.41 8.77 -2.11
C THR A 341 -11.68 8.16 -1.54
N ALA A 342 -12.37 8.92 -0.69
CA ALA A 342 -13.72 8.60 -0.24
C ALA A 342 -14.78 9.21 -1.17
N ARG A 343 -15.96 8.60 -1.22
CA ARG A 343 -17.07 9.05 -2.06
C ARG A 343 -18.35 9.18 -1.24
N SER A 344 -19.09 10.24 -1.55
CA SER A 344 -20.45 10.44 -1.06
C SER A 344 -21.43 9.91 -2.11
N LEU A 345 -22.66 9.63 -1.70
CA LEU A 345 -23.78 9.56 -2.63
C LEU A 345 -24.22 10.99 -2.98
N ILE A 346 -24.75 11.21 -4.18
CA ILE A 346 -25.23 12.54 -4.57
C ILE A 346 -26.40 12.99 -3.68
N GLY A 347 -27.21 12.01 -3.26
CA GLY A 347 -28.38 12.28 -2.45
C GLY A 347 -29.60 12.62 -3.30
N LYS A 348 -30.80 12.29 -2.82
CA LYS A 348 -32.04 12.91 -3.33
C LYS A 348 -31.98 14.42 -3.07
N GLU A 349 -32.28 15.24 -4.07
CA GLU A 349 -32.45 16.68 -3.88
C GLU A 349 -33.41 16.93 -2.69
N LYS A 350 -33.00 17.76 -1.73
CA LYS A 350 -33.88 18.22 -0.65
C LYS A 350 -34.97 19.10 -1.26
N GLY A 351 -36.03 18.48 -1.80
CA GLY A 351 -37.15 19.24 -2.35
C GLY A 351 -37.98 18.55 -3.43
N ARG A 352 -38.56 17.38 -3.16
CA ARG A 352 -39.89 17.07 -3.70
C ARG A 352 -40.57 16.00 -2.87
N LYS A 353 -41.52 16.45 -2.04
CA LYS A 353 -42.64 15.60 -1.60
C LYS A 353 -43.39 15.20 -2.87
N ASN A 354 -43.54 13.91 -3.12
CA ASN A 354 -44.71 13.41 -3.81
C ASN A 354 -45.73 12.99 -2.76
#